data_AF-F6D423-F1
#
_entry.id   AF-F6D423-F1
#
_cell.length_a   1.000
_cell.length_b   1.000
_cell.length_c   1.000
_cell.angle_alpha   90.00
_cell.angle_beta   90.00
_cell.angle_gamma   90.00
#
_symmetry.space_group_name_H-M   'P 1'
#
loop_
_entity.id
_entity.type
_entity.pdbx_description
1 polymer ?
#
loop_
_entity_poly.entity_id
_entity_poly.type
_entity_poly.pdbx_seq_one_letter_code
_entity_poly.pdbx_strand_id
1 'polypeptide(L)'
;MIIMVVESILVGIFLVILLIVGLIILFKAAGIIIKILLHMALGFVLLFIVDLIPIINVPINIITVLVAGFGGVFGVVLLIILSVLGISWL
;
A
#
# COMPACT_ATOMS: atom_id res chain seq x y z
N MET A 1 -53.10 1.15 -2.29
CA MET A 1 -52.34 -0.08 -2.56
C MET A 1 -51.26 0.14 -3.63
N ILE A 2 -51.60 0.65 -4.81
CA ILE A 2 -50.62 0.89 -5.91
C ILE A 2 -49.50 1.88 -5.52
N ILE A 3 -49.83 2.97 -4.81
CA ILE A 3 -48.85 4.00 -4.41
C ILE A 3 -47.75 3.43 -3.51
N MET A 4 -48.10 2.65 -2.49
CA MET A 4 -47.13 2.00 -1.59
C MET A 4 -46.22 1.01 -2.33
N VAL A 5 -46.74 0.32 -3.35
CA VAL A 5 -45.94 -0.59 -4.19
C VAL A 5 -44.92 0.19 -5.02
N VAL A 6 -45.31 1.34 -5.59
CA VAL A 6 -44.41 2.22 -6.35
C VAL A 6 -43.31 2.82 -5.47
N GLU A 7 -43.65 3.28 -4.26
CA GLU A 7 -42.67 3.77 -3.28
C GLU A 7 -41.66 2.69 -2.90
N SER A 8 -42.13 1.47 -2.65
CA SER A 8 -41.28 0.32 -2.33
C SER A 8 -40.29 0.01 -3.46
N ILE A 9 -40.74 0.06 -4.71
CA ILE A 9 -39.90 -0.16 -5.89
C ILE A 9 -38.87 0.96 -6.03
N LEU A 10 -39.26 2.22 -5.84
CA LEU A 10 -38.34 3.37 -5.91
C LEU A 10 -37.25 3.28 -4.84
N VAL A 11 -37.60 2.94 -3.60
CA VAL A 11 -36.63 2.74 -2.51
C VAL A 11 -35.69 1.57 -2.84
N GLY A 12 -36.22 0.46 -3.38
CA GLY A 12 -35.41 -0.68 -3.82
C GLY A 12 -34.39 -0.30 -4.89
N ILE A 13 -34.81 0.45 -5.92
CA ILE A 13 -33.92 0.95 -6.97
C ILE A 13 -32.85 1.87 -6.38
N PHE A 14 -33.25 2.77 -5.47
CA PHE A 14 -32.31 3.69 -4.82
C PHE A 14 -31.24 2.94 -4.01
N LEU A 15 -31.63 1.90 -3.24
CA LEU A 15 -30.70 1.07 -2.49
C LEU A 15 -29.72 0.31 -3.39
N VAL A 16 -30.21 -0.23 -4.52
CA VAL A 16 -29.34 -0.90 -5.50
C VAL A 16 -28.33 0.07 -6.09
N ILE A 17 -28.75 1.29 -6.45
CA ILE A 17 -27.85 2.34 -6.94
C ILE A 17 -26.81 2.70 -5.88
N LEU A 18 -27.24 2.89 -4.62
CA LEU A 18 -26.34 3.21 -3.52
C LEU A 18 -25.28 2.12 -3.32
N LEU A 19 -25.68 0.86 -3.36
CA LEU A 19 -24.79 -0.29 -3.26
C LEU A 19 -23.77 -0.31 -4.40
N ILE A 20 -24.21 -0.13 -5.65
CA ILE A 20 -23.33 -0.13 -6.82
C ILE A 20 -22.31 1.01 -6.71
N VAL A 21 -22.75 2.22 -6.36
CA VAL A 21 -21.87 3.38 -6.20
C VAL A 21 -20.86 3.14 -5.07
N GLY A 22 -21.31 2.63 -3.93
CA GLY A 22 -20.44 2.28 -2.81
C GLY A 22 -19.38 1.25 -3.21
N LEU A 23 -19.78 0.22 -3.96
CA LEU A 23 -18.89 -0.84 -4.41
C LEU A 23 -17.85 -0.32 -5.41
N ILE A 24 -18.24 0.55 -6.34
CA ILE A 24 -17.31 1.19 -7.30
C ILE A 24 -16.25 2.01 -6.56
N ILE A 25 -16.64 2.77 -5.54
CA ILE A 25 -15.71 3.56 -4.73
C ILE A 25 -14.75 2.64 -3.98
N LEU A 26 -15.27 1.57 -3.37
CA LEU A 26 -14.48 0.58 -2.65
C LEU A 26 -13.43 -0.09 -3.55
N PHE A 27 -13.82 -0.52 -4.75
CA PHE A 27 -12.89 -1.13 -5.71
C PHE A 27 -11.81 -0.15 -6.19
N LYS A 28 -12.16 1.12 -6.41
CA LYS A 28 -11.17 2.15 -6.75
C LYS A 28 -10.15 2.35 -5.63
N ALA A 29 -10.61 2.39 -4.37
CA ALA A 29 -9.72 2.51 -3.21
C ALA A 29 -8.83 1.27 -3.05
N ALA A 30 -9.38 0.06 -3.20
CA ALA A 30 -8.64 -1.19 -3.14
C ALA A 30 -7.51 -1.23 -4.19
N GLY A 31 -7.76 -0.76 -5.41
CA GLY A 31 -6.74 -0.68 -6.45
C GLY A 31 -5.56 0.23 -6.06
N ILE A 32 -5.80 1.32 -5.33
CA ILE A 32 -4.73 2.20 -4.83
C ILE A 32 -3.92 1.48 -3.74
N ILE A 33 -4.59 0.82 -2.79
CA ILE A 33 -3.94 0.08 -1.71
C ILE A 33 -3.05 -1.02 -2.28
N ILE A 34 -3.53 -1.78 -3.27
CA ILE A 34 -2.75 -2.84 -3.93
C ILE A 34 -1.49 -2.26 -4.60
N LYS A 35 -1.59 -1.10 -5.27
CA LYS A 35 -0.42 -0.45 -5.88
C LYS A 35 0.61 -0.03 -4.84
N ILE A 36 0.17 0.51 -3.70
CA ILE A 36 1.05 0.88 -2.59
C ILE A 36 1.73 -0.37 -2.02
N LEU A 37 0.97 -1.43 -1.76
CA LEU A 37 1.51 -2.69 -1.25
C LEU A 37 2.54 -3.30 -2.20
N LEU A 38 2.30 -3.25 -3.51
CA LEU A 38 3.27 -3.73 -4.50
C LEU A 38 4.56 -2.89 -4.49
N HIS A 39 4.44 -1.57 -4.35
CA HIS A 39 5.59 -0.68 -4.21
C HIS A 39 6.38 -0.99 -2.93
N MET A 40 5.68 -1.23 -1.82
CA MET A 40 6.27 -1.60 -0.54
C MET A 40 6.97 -2.96 -0.59
N ALA A 41 6.36 -3.94 -1.26
CA ALA A 41 6.96 -5.25 -1.46
C ALA A 41 8.26 -5.14 -2.27
N LEU A 42 8.30 -4.30 -3.30
CA LEU A 42 9.50 -4.08 -4.10
C LEU A 42 10.64 -3.48 -3.24
N GLY A 43 10.33 -2.46 -2.45
CA GLY A 43 11.30 -1.89 -1.51
C GLY A 43 11.83 -2.90 -0.48
N PHE A 44 10.94 -3.72 0.08
CA PHE A 44 11.32 -4.79 1.00
C PHE A 44 12.23 -5.84 0.35
N VAL A 45 11.88 -6.29 -0.86
CA VAL A 45 12.70 -7.25 -1.62
C VAL A 45 14.08 -6.69 -1.91
N LEU A 46 14.17 -5.42 -2.30
CA LEU A 46 15.45 -4.76 -2.54
C LEU A 46 16.30 -4.62 -1.26
N LEU A 47 15.68 -4.27 -0.13
CA LEU A 47 16.36 -4.23 1.16
C LEU A 47 16.94 -5.60 1.51
N PHE A 48 16.15 -6.66 1.32
CA PHE A 48 16.62 -8.03 1.54
C PHE A 48 17.81 -8.39 0.66
N ILE A 49 17.80 -7.99 -0.62
CA ILE A 49 18.95 -8.22 -1.52
C ILE A 49 20.18 -7.45 -1.04
N VAL A 50 20.01 -6.22 -0.56
CA VAL A 50 21.12 -5.39 -0.05
C VAL A 50 21.74 -5.99 1.20
N ASP A 51 20.93 -6.52 2.13
CA ASP A 51 21.40 -7.17 3.36
C ASP A 51 22.28 -8.41 3.08
N LEU A 52 22.11 -9.06 1.93
CA LEU A 52 22.98 -10.17 1.48
C LEU A 52 24.36 -9.72 0.98
N ILE A 53 24.58 -8.42 0.74
CA ILE A 53 25.83 -7.89 0.19
C ILE A 53 26.78 -7.58 1.36
N PRO A 54 27.90 -8.32 1.52
CA PRO A 54 28.78 -8.19 2.69
C PRO A 54 29.53 -6.85 2.79
N ILE A 55 29.47 -6.01 1.75
CA ILE A 55 30.11 -4.69 1.71
C ILE A 55 29.17 -3.62 2.31
N ILE A 56 27.85 -3.85 2.31
CA ILE A 56 26.83 -2.88 2.70
C ILE A 56 26.06 -3.44 3.89
N ASN A 57 26.28 -2.88 5.08
CA ASN A 57 25.57 -3.29 6.28
C ASN A 57 24.29 -2.47 6.44
N VAL A 58 23.17 -2.99 5.96
CA VAL A 58 21.83 -2.43 6.22
C VAL A 58 20.97 -3.53 6.85
N PRO A 59 20.88 -3.61 8.18
CA PRO A 59 20.16 -4.68 8.86
C PRO A 59 18.67 -4.62 8.57
N ILE A 60 18.02 -5.78 8.53
CA ILE A 60 16.56 -5.88 8.41
C ILE A 60 15.93 -5.69 9.79
N ASN A 61 15.45 -4.47 10.05
CA ASN A 61 14.74 -4.09 11.26
C ASN A 61 13.45 -3.30 10.89
N ILE A 62 12.64 -2.95 11.88
CA ILE A 62 11.39 -2.20 11.63
C ILE A 62 11.66 -0.87 10.91
N ILE A 63 12.72 -0.14 11.25
CA ILE A 63 13.00 1.18 10.66
C ILE A 63 13.41 1.02 9.20
N THR A 64 14.35 0.14 8.90
CA THR A 64 14.83 -0.09 7.52
C THR A 64 13.72 -0.65 6.65
N VAL A 65 12.88 -1.54 7.18
CA VAL A 65 11.70 -2.05 6.47
C VAL A 65 10.68 -0.93 6.19
N LEU A 66 10.45 -0.01 7.12
CA LEU A 66 9.55 1.12 6.89
C LEU A 66 10.10 2.09 5.85
N VAL A 67 11.39 2.45 5.94
CA VAL A 67 12.04 3.36 5.00
C VAL A 67 12.11 2.74 3.60
N ALA A 68 12.53 1.48 3.49
CA ALA A 68 12.58 0.76 2.23
C ALA A 68 11.18 0.47 1.68
N GLY A 69 10.24 0.06 2.52
CA GLY A 69 8.86 -0.23 2.11
C GLY A 69 8.16 1.01 1.58
N PHE A 70 8.07 2.09 2.37
CA PHE A 70 7.38 3.29 1.92
C PHE A 70 8.18 4.08 0.86
N GLY A 71 9.51 4.07 0.92
CA GLY A 71 10.38 4.76 -0.04
C GLY A 71 10.68 3.95 -1.30
N GLY A 72 10.31 2.67 -1.35
CA GLY A 72 10.64 1.76 -2.44
C GLY A 72 12.14 1.72 -2.75
N VAL A 73 12.47 1.81 -4.03
CA VAL A 73 13.86 1.86 -4.53
C VAL A 73 14.63 3.03 -3.91
N PHE A 74 14.03 4.21 -3.83
CA PHE A 74 14.69 5.40 -3.29
C PHE A 74 14.97 5.26 -1.79
N GLY A 75 14.05 4.65 -1.05
CA GLY A 75 14.25 4.31 0.37
C GLY A 75 15.46 3.41 0.56
N VAL A 76 15.60 2.37 -0.27
CA VAL A 76 16.77 1.48 -0.23
C VAL A 76 18.06 2.22 -0.58
N VAL A 77 18.06 3.02 -1.64
CA VAL A 77 19.25 3.83 -2.01
C VAL A 77 19.65 4.78 -0.88
N LEU A 78 18.69 5.42 -0.22
CA LEU A 78 18.94 6.27 0.94
C LEU A 78 19.59 5.48 2.08
N LEU A 79 19.07 4.29 2.41
CA LEU A 79 19.64 3.42 3.45
C LEU A 79 21.09 3.00 3.12
N ILE A 80 21.38 2.69 1.84
CA ILE A 80 22.74 2.37 1.40
C ILE A 80 23.67 3.57 1.60
N ILE A 81 23.28 4.76 1.14
CA ILE A 81 24.08 5.99 1.29
C ILE A 81 24.38 6.23 2.77
N LEU A 82 23.36 6.10 3.60
CA LEU A 82 23.48 6.34 5.03
C LEU A 82 24.37 5.31 5.74
N SER A 83 24.29 4.04 5.35
CA SER A 83 25.19 2.98 5.80
C SER A 83 26.64 3.29 5.45
N VAL A 84 26.90 3.76 4.23
CA VAL A 84 28.24 4.17 3.77
C VAL A 84 28.77 5.40 4.54
N LEU A 85 27.88 6.30 4.97
CA LEU A 85 28.23 7.45 5.82
C LEU A 85 28.50 7.07 7.29
N GLY A 86 28.39 5.79 7.65
CA GLY A 86 28.61 5.30 9.01
C GLY A 86 27.44 5.60 9.95
N ILE A 87 26.29 6.03 9.43
CA ILE A 87 25.08 6.23 10.23
C ILE A 87 24.43 4.85 10.39
N SER A 88 24.52 4.28 11.58
CA SER A 88 23.90 2.99 11.88
C SER A 88 22.40 3.16 12.15
N TRP A 89 21.61 2.30 11.52
CA TRP A 89 20.19 2.15 11.78
C TRP A 89 20.07 0.99 12.77
N LEU A 90 19.69 1.29 14.03
CA LEU A 90 19.58 0.33 15.15
C LEU A 90 19.09 -1.07 14.72
#